data_AF-A0A6L8G2J1-F1
#
_entry.id   AF-A0A6L8G2J1-F1
#
_cell.length_a   1.000
_cell.length_b   1.000
_cell.length_c   1.000
_cell.angle_alpha   90.00
_cell.angle_beta   90.00
_cell.angle_gamma   90.00
#
_symmetry.space_group_name_H-M   'P 1'
#
loop_
_entity.id
_entity.type
_entity.pdbx_description
1 polymer ?
#
loop_
_entity_poly.entity_id
_entity_poly.type
_entity_poly.pdbx_seq_one_letter_code
_entity_poly.pdbx_strand_id
1 'polypeptide(L)'
;MIDAANAIYMRKTKANEKRPREEVGSDMGAFLCFMAVRLLKMERVLKPTGSIYLHCDPTASHYLKALMDAIFGSKNFLNEIVWRRSA
;
A
#
# COMPACT_ATOMS: atom_id res chain seq x y z
N MET A 1 -28.57 -4.54 9.81
CA MET A 1 -28.83 -5.75 9.00
C MET A 1 -28.69 -5.35 7.54
N ILE A 2 -27.69 -5.77 6.77
CA ILE A 2 -26.47 -6.56 7.04
C ILE A 2 -25.29 -5.81 6.37
N ASP A 3 -24.07 -5.95 6.90
CA ASP A 3 -22.95 -5.04 6.67
C ASP A 3 -22.38 -4.97 5.25
N ALA A 4 -22.09 -3.75 4.80
CA ALA A 4 -21.17 -3.44 3.71
C ALA A 4 -19.89 -2.84 4.32
N ALA A 5 -18.93 -3.69 4.70
CA ALA A 5 -17.73 -3.29 5.42
C ALA A 5 -16.53 -3.03 4.49
N ASN A 6 -16.33 -1.76 4.15
CA ASN A 6 -15.00 -1.14 4.07
C ASN A 6 -15.19 0.36 4.35
N ALA A 7 -14.80 0.79 5.55
CA ALA A 7 -15.20 2.09 6.08
C ALA A 7 -14.18 3.19 5.81
N ILE A 8 -14.52 4.16 4.95
CA ILE A 8 -14.00 5.53 5.02
C ILE A 8 -15.15 6.55 4.84
N TYR A 9 -15.18 7.52 5.75
CA TYR A 9 -16.12 8.64 5.85
C TYR A 9 -15.31 9.88 6.30
N MET A 10 -15.58 11.12 5.89
CA MET A 10 -16.52 11.69 4.92
C MET A 10 -16.08 13.14 4.62
N ARG A 11 -16.45 13.73 3.46
CA ARG A 11 -17.07 15.09 3.31
C ARG A 11 -16.89 15.69 1.90
N LYS A 12 -17.94 16.32 1.36
CA LYS A 12 -17.88 17.13 0.13
C LYS A 12 -16.90 18.31 0.25
N THR A 13 -16.28 18.63 -0.89
CA THR A 13 -15.38 19.76 -1.10
C THR A 13 -15.95 21.11 -0.64
N LYS A 14 -15.12 21.92 0.02
CA LYS A 14 -15.18 23.38 -0.07
C LYS A 14 -13.86 23.87 -0.65
N ALA A 15 -13.96 24.74 -1.65
CA ALA A 15 -12.81 25.32 -2.31
C ALA A 15 -12.15 26.41 -1.44
N ASN A 16 -10.95 26.79 -1.88
CA ASN A 16 -10.22 28.01 -1.53
C ASN A 16 -9.51 28.05 -0.17
N GLU A 17 -8.27 27.53 -0.14
CA GLU A 17 -7.11 28.34 0.24
C GLU A 17 -5.83 27.74 -0.39
N LYS A 18 -5.06 28.57 -1.12
CA LYS A 18 -3.84 28.11 -1.82
C LYS A 18 -2.65 28.02 -0.86
N ARG A 19 -2.47 26.87 -0.21
CA ARG A 19 -1.13 26.47 0.25
C ARG A 19 -0.29 26.08 -0.98
N PRO A 20 0.96 26.54 -1.11
CA PRO A 20 1.82 26.09 -2.20
C PRO A 20 2.05 24.58 -2.02
N ARG A 21 1.50 23.79 -2.95
CA ARG A 21 1.95 22.41 -3.10
C ARG A 21 3.30 22.47 -3.79
N GLU A 22 4.34 22.18 -3.03
CA GLU A 22 5.55 21.58 -3.61
C GLU A 22 5.11 20.42 -4.52
N GLU A 23 5.79 20.25 -5.66
CA GLU A 23 5.48 19.21 -6.64
C GLU A 23 5.89 17.83 -6.12
N VAL A 24 5.17 17.36 -5.09
CA VAL A 24 5.22 15.97 -4.67
C VAL A 24 4.66 15.16 -5.84
N GLY A 25 5.46 14.19 -6.31
CA GLY A 25 5.13 13.34 -7.46
C GLY A 25 3.81 12.59 -7.30
N SER A 26 3.39 11.89 -8.35
CA SER A 26 2.07 11.24 -8.47
C SER A 26 1.60 10.57 -7.17
N ASP A 27 0.28 10.60 -6.91
CA ASP A 27 -0.30 10.09 -5.65
C ASP A 27 0.19 8.66 -5.30
N MET A 28 0.48 7.85 -6.33
CA MET A 28 1.08 6.53 -6.19
C MET A 28 2.55 6.57 -5.70
N GLY A 29 3.38 7.48 -6.21
CA GLY A 29 4.74 7.71 -5.71
C GLY A 29 4.75 8.13 -4.23
N ALA A 30 3.85 9.05 -3.84
CA ALA A 30 3.69 9.44 -2.44
C ALA A 30 3.28 8.25 -1.54
N PHE A 31 2.34 7.41 -2.02
CA PHE A 31 1.97 6.16 -1.34
C PHE A 31 3.14 5.17 -1.22
N LEU A 32 3.93 4.98 -2.27
CA LEU A 32 5.10 4.09 -2.24
C LEU A 32 6.18 4.58 -1.27
N CYS A 33 6.49 5.88 -1.26
CA CYS A 33 7.39 6.46 -0.26
C CYS A 33 6.87 6.25 1.17
N PHE A 34 5.57 6.44 1.40
CA PHE A 34 4.93 6.19 2.69
C PHE A 34 5.03 4.71 3.13
N MET A 35 4.87 3.77 2.19
CA MET A 35 5.01 2.34 2.46
C MET A 35 6.46 1.91 2.67
N ALA A 36 7.41 2.43 1.88
CA ALA A 36 8.83 2.06 1.93
C ALA A 36 9.43 2.27 3.33
N VAL A 37 9.18 3.43 3.96
CA VAL A 37 9.66 3.76 5.31
C VAL A 37 9.13 2.79 6.38
N ARG A 38 7.97 2.16 6.16
CA ARG A 38 7.37 1.18 7.07
C ARG A 38 7.93 -0.22 6.82
N LEU A 39 8.03 -0.63 5.56
CA LEU A 39 8.56 -1.93 5.17
C LEU A 39 10.04 -2.09 5.56
N LEU A 40 10.86 -1.05 5.43
CA LEU A 40 12.25 -1.02 5.92
C LEU A 40 12.37 -1.19 7.45
N LYS A 41 11.35 -0.80 8.22
CA LYS A 41 11.31 -1.06 9.67
C LYS A 41 10.81 -2.47 9.98
N MET A 42 9.87 -2.98 9.19
CA MET A 42 9.33 -4.32 9.34
C MET A 42 10.38 -5.39 9.02
N GLU A 43 11.19 -5.20 7.97
CA GLU A 43 12.31 -6.09 7.62
C GLU A 43 13.23 -6.34 8.81
N ARG A 44 13.68 -5.27 9.49
CA ARG A 44 14.55 -5.35 10.68
C ARG A 44 13.93 -6.00 11.92
N VAL A 45 12.61 -6.03 12.01
CA VAL A 45 11.85 -6.57 13.15
C VAL A 45 11.36 -7.99 12.90
N LEU A 46 11.27 -8.40 11.63
CA LEU A 46 10.83 -9.72 11.23
C LEU A 46 11.86 -10.77 11.64
N LYS A 47 11.40 -11.93 12.11
CA LYS A 47 12.28 -13.08 12.35
C LYS A 47 12.84 -13.59 11.00
N PRO A 48 14.01 -14.26 10.97
CA PRO A 48 14.53 -14.88 9.75
C PRO A 48 13.58 -15.90 9.07
N THR A 49 12.62 -16.45 9.82
CA THR A 49 11.57 -17.35 9.33
C THR A 49 10.18 -16.70 9.29
N GLY A 50 10.09 -15.39 9.55
CA GLY A 50 8.83 -14.65 9.52
C GLY A 50 8.41 -14.30 8.10
N SER A 51 7.09 -14.17 7.91
CA SER A 51 6.49 -13.75 6.64
C SER A 51 5.64 -12.50 6.86
N ILE A 52 5.58 -11.63 5.86
CA ILE A 52 4.73 -10.43 5.85
C ILE A 52 3.78 -10.49 4.67
N TYR A 53 2.50 -10.20 4.92
CA TYR A 53 1.44 -10.17 3.91
C TYR A 53 0.83 -8.77 3.88
N LEU A 54 0.74 -8.17 2.68
CA LEU A 54 0.16 -6.84 2.48
C LEU A 54 -1.11 -6.97 1.66
N HIS A 55 -2.23 -6.50 2.20
CA HIS A 55 -3.46 -6.31 1.43
C HIS A 55 -3.39 -4.96 0.69
N CYS A 56 -3.62 -4.96 -0.61
CA CYS A 56 -3.65 -3.76 -1.44
C CYS A 56 -4.59 -3.95 -2.64
N ASP A 57 -5.06 -2.83 -3.21
CA ASP A 57 -5.88 -2.85 -4.41
C ASP A 57 -5.07 -3.26 -5.66
N PRO A 58 -5.70 -3.86 -6.70
CA PRO A 58 -5.00 -4.35 -7.89
C PRO A 58 -4.17 -3.28 -8.63
N THR A 59 -4.57 -2.02 -8.57
CA THR A 59 -3.82 -0.90 -9.17
C THR A 59 -2.49 -0.65 -8.47
N ALA A 60 -2.37 -1.01 -7.19
CA ALA A 60 -1.16 -0.85 -6.39
C ALA A 60 -0.30 -2.11 -6.29
N SER A 61 -0.85 -3.31 -6.56
CA SER A 61 -0.18 -4.59 -6.23
C SER A 61 1.16 -4.77 -6.95
N HIS A 62 1.23 -4.49 -8.25
CA HIS A 62 2.47 -4.62 -9.03
C HIS A 62 3.57 -3.64 -8.59
N TYR A 63 3.23 -2.40 -8.24
CA TYR A 63 4.18 -1.43 -7.69
C TYR A 63 4.64 -1.82 -6.28
N LEU A 64 3.72 -2.30 -5.44
CA LEU A 64 4.03 -2.73 -4.06
C LEU A 64 4.90 -4.00 -4.07
N LYS A 65 4.65 -4.93 -5.01
CA LYS A 65 5.50 -6.10 -5.27
C LYS A 65 6.94 -5.69 -5.60
N ALA A 66 7.14 -4.73 -6.51
CA ALA A 66 8.46 -4.23 -6.85
C ALA A 66 9.17 -3.58 -5.64
N LEU A 67 8.43 -2.84 -4.80
CA LEU A 67 8.95 -2.28 -3.55
C LEU A 67 9.32 -3.37 -2.53
N MET A 68 8.51 -4.43 -2.41
CA MET A 68 8.83 -5.57 -1.55
C MET A 68 10.06 -6.33 -2.04
N ASP A 69 10.22 -6.52 -3.35
CA ASP A 69 11.40 -7.17 -3.94
C ASP A 69 12.68 -6.37 -3.68
N ALA A 70 12.60 -5.04 -3.67
CA ALA A 70 13.72 -4.16 -3.36
C ALA A 70 14.13 -4.17 -1.87
N ILE A 71 13.18 -4.44 -0.95
CA ILE A 71 13.43 -4.42 0.50
C ILE A 71 13.76 -5.82 1.05
N PHE A 72 12.97 -6.82 0.67
CA PHE A 72 13.08 -8.20 1.18
C PHE A 72 13.84 -9.14 0.23
N GLY A 73 14.11 -8.71 -1.00
CA GLY A 73 14.74 -9.52 -2.04
C GLY A 73 13.74 -10.37 -2.83
N SER A 74 13.83 -10.34 -4.17
CA SER A 74 12.90 -11.03 -5.07
C SER A 74 12.83 -12.56 -4.89
N LYS A 75 13.88 -13.18 -4.34
CA LYS A 75 13.91 -14.62 -4.00
C LYS A 75 13.02 -14.99 -2.80
N ASN A 76 12.64 -14.02 -1.96
CA ASN A 76 11.82 -14.23 -0.77
C ASN A 76 10.32 -14.00 -1.03
N PHE A 77 9.93 -13.77 -2.29
CA PHE A 77 8.52 -13.74 -2.66
C PHE A 77 7.92 -15.15 -2.64
N LEU A 78 6.83 -15.32 -1.88
CA LEU A 78 6.14 -16.60 -1.72
C LEU A 78 4.95 -16.75 -2.67
N ASN A 79 3.96 -15.86 -2.56
CA ASN A 79 2.71 -15.94 -3.31
C ASN A 79 1.94 -14.60 -3.34
N GLU A 80 1.03 -14.46 -4.31
CA GLU A 80 0.00 -13.42 -4.34
C GLU A 80 -1.37 -14.07 -4.06
N ILE A 81 -2.19 -13.46 -3.22
CA ILE A 81 -3.51 -13.98 -2.83
C ILE A 81 -4.59 -13.13 -3.50
N VAL A 82 -5.08 -13.59 -4.65
CA VAL A 82 -6.10 -12.88 -5.44
C VAL A 82 -7.50 -13.34 -5.03
N TRP A 83 -8.33 -12.40 -4.56
CA TRP A 83 -9.70 -12.67 -4.16
C TRP A 83 -10.64 -12.54 -5.36
N ARG A 84 -11.18 -13.66 -5.83
CA ARG A 84 -12.21 -13.66 -6.89
C ARG A 84 -13.52 -13.10 -6.33
N ARG A 85 -13.86 -11.87 -6.70
CA ARG A 85 -15.21 -11.33 -6.52
C ARG A 85 -16.16 -11.97 -7.53
N SER A 86 -17.41 -12.20 -7.13
CA SER A 86 -18.44 -12.80 -7.97
C SER A 86 -18.69 -11.98 -9.24
N ALA A 87 -19.10 -12.67 -10.30
CA ALA A 87 -19.60 -12.06 -11.54
C ALA A 87 -21.06 -11.62 -11.38
#